data_AF-A0A954T056-F1
#
_entry.id   AF-A0A954T056-F1
#
_cell.length_a   1.000
_cell.length_b   1.000
_cell.length_c   1.000
_cell.angle_alpha   90.00
_cell.angle_beta   90.00
_cell.angle_gamma   90.00
#
_symmetry.space_group_name_H-M   'P 1'
#
loop_
_entity.id
_entity.type
_entity.pdbx_description
1 polymer ?
#
loop_
_entity_poly.entity_id
_entity_poly.type
_entity_poly.pdbx_seq_one_letter_code
_entity_poly.pdbx_strand_id
1 'polypeptide(L)'
;MTPLDHVFYSIAGITGFAALVLCIVAGWMRGWIVAGFLVAFSILMLWAGLFLGMELGYRAWQAMPDPPDEAFADIAPVGALVFGWVPSGMFCGFVFAIVRIMSLKMRSPVEPNSASLIEGVREPRDGATEAHTAADPNNPYSTGS
;
A
#
# COMPACT_ATOMS: atom_id res chain seq x y z
N MET A 1 -12.62 -33.64 -11.21
CA MET A 1 -11.98 -32.91 -10.10
C MET A 1 -11.74 -33.90 -8.99
N THR A 2 -10.50 -34.00 -8.55
CA THR A 2 -10.10 -34.86 -7.44
C THR A 2 -10.50 -34.21 -6.11
N PRO A 3 -10.67 -34.95 -5.01
CA PRO A 3 -10.86 -34.35 -3.68
C PRO A 3 -9.67 -33.46 -3.28
N LEU A 4 -8.47 -33.74 -3.79
CA LEU A 4 -7.29 -32.88 -3.66
C LEU A 4 -7.56 -31.48 -4.21
N ASP A 5 -8.11 -31.36 -5.43
CA ASP A 5 -8.40 -30.07 -6.05
C ASP A 5 -9.32 -29.22 -5.15
N HIS A 6 -10.38 -29.82 -4.62
CA HIS A 6 -11.36 -29.10 -3.79
C HIS A 6 -10.76 -28.58 -2.48
N VAL A 7 -9.98 -29.40 -1.78
CA VAL A 7 -9.35 -29.01 -0.51
C VAL A 7 -8.24 -27.98 -0.77
N PHE A 8 -7.43 -28.19 -1.81
CA PHE A 8 -6.35 -27.29 -2.16
C PHE A 8 -6.88 -25.90 -2.55
N TYR A 9 -7.82 -25.81 -3.51
CA TYR A 9 -8.31 -24.53 -3.99
C TYR A 9 -9.07 -23.74 -2.91
N SER A 10 -9.77 -24.41 -2.00
CA SER A 10 -10.46 -23.72 -0.91
C SER A 10 -9.47 -23.06 0.07
N ILE A 11 -8.43 -23.80 0.50
CA ILE A 11 -7.41 -23.26 1.42
C ILE A 11 -6.54 -22.21 0.72
N ALA A 12 -6.05 -22.51 -0.48
CA ALA A 12 -5.24 -21.57 -1.26
C ALA A 12 -6.03 -20.30 -1.62
N GLY A 13 -7.32 -20.43 -1.92
CA GLY A 13 -8.20 -19.29 -2.21
C GLY A 13 -8.40 -18.38 -1.00
N ILE A 14 -8.71 -18.94 0.17
CA ILE A 14 -8.91 -18.17 1.41
C ILE A 14 -7.63 -17.45 1.82
N THR A 15 -6.51 -18.17 1.85
CA THR A 15 -5.21 -17.60 2.24
C THR A 15 -4.68 -16.62 1.22
N GLY A 16 -4.89 -16.87 -0.08
CA GLY A 16 -4.59 -15.94 -1.16
C GLY A 16 -5.38 -14.64 -1.08
N PHE A 17 -6.68 -14.72 -0.81
CA PHE A 17 -7.52 -13.54 -0.61
C PHE A 17 -7.08 -12.74 0.63
N ALA A 18 -6.80 -13.40 1.75
CA ALA A 18 -6.31 -12.74 2.95
C ALA A 18 -4.95 -12.05 2.71
N ALA A 19 -4.01 -12.73 2.04
CA ALA A 19 -2.71 -12.17 1.69
C ALA A 19 -2.83 -10.98 0.72
N LEU A 20 -3.76 -11.04 -0.25
CA LEU A 20 -4.07 -9.94 -1.15
C LEU A 20 -4.49 -8.69 -0.38
N VAL A 21 -5.47 -8.83 0.52
CA VAL A 21 -5.96 -7.71 1.35
C VAL A 21 -4.83 -7.11 2.18
N LEU A 22 -4.01 -7.95 2.83
CA LEU A 22 -2.87 -7.50 3.62
C LEU A 22 -1.82 -6.76 2.77
N CYS A 23 -1.53 -7.23 1.55
CA CYS A 23 -0.60 -6.56 0.64
C CYS A 23 -1.13 -5.19 0.18
N ILE A 24 -2.44 -5.07 -0.05
CA ILE A 24 -3.07 -3.78 -0.37
C ILE A 24 -2.93 -2.81 0.81
N VAL A 25 -3.27 -3.26 2.01
CA VAL A 25 -3.11 -2.46 3.23
C VAL A 25 -1.65 -2.02 3.40
N ALA A 26 -0.70 -2.93 3.24
CA ALA A 26 0.73 -2.64 3.33
C ALA A 26 1.18 -1.56 2.32
N GLY A 27 0.68 -1.61 1.09
CA GLY A 27 1.01 -0.64 0.05
C GLY A 27 0.58 0.79 0.40
N TRP A 28 -0.52 0.95 1.13
CA TRP A 28 -1.05 2.24 1.58
C TRP A 28 -0.33 2.82 2.82
N MET A 29 0.35 1.99 3.62
CA MET A 29 1.01 2.45 4.85
C MET A 29 2.22 3.35 4.56
N ARG A 30 2.37 4.46 5.29
CA ARG A 30 3.47 5.42 5.05
C ARG A 30 4.85 4.88 5.44
N GLY A 31 4.94 3.97 6.42
CA GLY A 31 6.20 3.43 6.93
C GLY A 31 6.68 2.18 6.20
N TRP A 32 7.95 2.17 5.77
CA TRP A 32 8.56 1.04 5.05
C TRP A 32 8.78 -0.20 5.92
N ILE A 33 9.11 -0.01 7.21
CA ILE A 33 9.34 -1.12 8.14
C ILE A 33 8.05 -1.88 8.40
N VAL A 34 6.97 -1.17 8.75
CA VAL A 34 5.67 -1.80 9.05
C VAL A 34 5.08 -2.43 7.80
N ALA A 35 5.16 -1.76 6.64
CA ALA A 35 4.76 -2.33 5.36
C ALA A 35 5.57 -3.61 5.04
N GLY A 36 6.88 -3.59 5.27
CA GLY A 36 7.75 -4.75 5.09
C GLY A 36 7.34 -5.95 5.94
N PHE A 37 7.05 -5.73 7.23
CA PHE A 37 6.55 -6.79 8.11
C PHE A 37 5.19 -7.34 7.65
N LEU A 38 4.27 -6.48 7.21
CA LEU A 38 2.97 -6.93 6.67
C LEU A 38 3.14 -7.76 5.40
N VAL A 39 4.03 -7.37 4.49
CA VAL A 39 4.30 -8.12 3.26
C VAL A 39 4.94 -9.46 3.60
N ALA A 40 5.94 -9.49 4.49
CA ALA A 40 6.56 -10.73 4.95
C ALA A 40 5.53 -11.68 5.60
N PHE A 41 4.65 -11.14 6.44
CA PHE A 41 3.56 -11.91 7.05
C PHE A 41 2.57 -12.43 6.01
N SER A 42 2.25 -11.64 4.98
CA SER A 42 1.39 -12.06 3.86
C SER A 42 2.02 -13.22 3.07
N ILE A 43 3.32 -13.15 2.81
CA ILE A 43 4.09 -14.22 2.14
C ILE A 43 4.03 -15.50 2.98
N LEU A 44 4.28 -15.41 4.29
CA LEU A 44 4.20 -16.55 5.20
C LEU A 44 2.79 -17.16 5.25
N MET A 45 1.77 -16.33 5.29
CA MET A 45 0.37 -16.77 5.34
C MET A 45 -0.03 -17.51 4.05
N LEU A 46 0.34 -16.96 2.89
CA LEU A 46 0.09 -17.59 1.59
C LEU A 46 0.90 -18.88 1.43
N TRP A 47 2.17 -18.86 1.81
CA TRP A 47 3.05 -20.03 1.79
C TRP A 47 2.49 -21.16 2.66
N ALA A 48 2.09 -20.85 3.89
CA ALA A 48 1.50 -21.82 4.81
C ALA A 48 0.16 -22.36 4.28
N GLY A 49 -0.65 -21.51 3.65
CA GLY A 49 -1.87 -21.92 2.95
C GLY A 49 -1.62 -22.90 1.81
N LEU A 50 -0.62 -22.64 0.97
CA LEU A 50 -0.23 -23.56 -0.12
C LEU A 50 0.26 -24.89 0.44
N PHE A 51 1.09 -24.86 1.48
CA PHE A 51 1.61 -26.07 2.12
C PHE A 51 0.49 -26.89 2.77
N LEU A 52 -0.38 -26.26 3.58
CA LEU A 52 -1.50 -26.93 4.23
C LEU A 52 -2.53 -27.43 3.22
N GLY A 53 -2.80 -26.67 2.16
CA GLY A 53 -3.69 -27.08 1.09
C GLY A 53 -3.21 -28.35 0.39
N MET A 54 -1.90 -28.44 0.14
CA MET A 54 -1.28 -29.63 -0.43
C MET A 54 -1.34 -30.80 0.55
N GLU A 55 -0.87 -30.62 1.79
CA GLU A 55 -0.86 -31.68 2.81
C GLU A 55 -2.26 -32.27 3.05
N LEU A 56 -3.27 -31.41 3.26
CA LEU A 56 -4.64 -31.85 3.49
C LEU A 56 -5.28 -32.43 2.23
N GLY A 57 -4.96 -31.87 1.06
CA GLY A 57 -5.42 -32.39 -0.23
C GLY A 57 -4.90 -33.79 -0.51
N TYR A 58 -3.61 -34.05 -0.25
CA TYR A 58 -3.01 -35.38 -0.39
C TYR A 58 -3.60 -36.38 0.60
N ARG A 59 -3.77 -35.99 1.88
CA ARG A 59 -4.43 -36.86 2.87
C ARG A 59 -5.85 -37.22 2.47
N ALA A 60 -6.63 -36.26 1.96
CA ALA A 60 -7.97 -36.52 1.46
C ALA A 60 -7.97 -37.43 0.23
N TRP A 61 -6.96 -37.30 -0.64
CA TRP A 61 -6.79 -38.12 -1.83
C TRP A 61 -6.41 -39.58 -1.48
N GLN A 62 -5.54 -39.76 -0.49
CA GLN A 62 -5.15 -41.08 0.04
C GLN A 62 -6.27 -41.79 0.81
N ALA A 63 -7.20 -41.03 1.39
CA ALA A 63 -8.33 -41.57 2.15
C ALA A 63 -9.50 -42.07 1.28
N MET A 64 -9.37 -42.02 -0.05
CA MET A 64 -10.39 -42.57 -0.95
C MET A 64 -10.45 -44.11 -0.86
N PRO A 65 -11.60 -44.75 -1.18
CA PRO A 65 -11.75 -46.20 -1.08
C PRO A 65 -10.80 -47.02 -1.97
N ASP A 66 -10.46 -46.49 -3.15
CA ASP A 66 -9.47 -47.04 -4.09
C ASP A 66 -8.55 -45.89 -4.57
N PRO A 67 -7.53 -45.51 -3.78
CA PRO A 67 -6.63 -44.43 -4.15
C PRO A 67 -5.65 -44.91 -5.24
N PRO A 68 -5.39 -44.09 -6.29
CA PRO A 68 -4.39 -44.44 -7.30
C PRO A 68 -2.97 -44.43 -6.70
N ASP A 69 -2.05 -45.20 -7.29
CA ASP A 69 -0.65 -45.28 -6.83
C ASP A 69 0.05 -43.91 -6.76
N GLU A 70 -0.35 -42.99 -7.65
CA GLU A 70 0.12 -41.60 -7.70
C GLU A 70 -0.16 -40.82 -6.40
N ALA A 71 -1.20 -41.20 -5.63
CA ALA A 71 -1.54 -40.55 -4.36
C ALA A 71 -0.50 -40.81 -3.26
N PHE A 72 0.37 -41.82 -3.44
CA PHE A 72 1.45 -42.17 -2.52
C PHE A 72 2.83 -41.69 -3.00
N ALA A 73 2.89 -40.92 -4.09
CA ALA A 73 4.14 -40.32 -4.53
C ALA A 73 4.53 -39.15 -3.58
N ASP A 74 5.47 -39.41 -2.66
CA ASP A 74 5.91 -38.51 -1.57
C ASP A 74 6.59 -37.18 -2.01
N ILE A 75 6.67 -36.89 -3.30
CA ILE A 75 7.44 -35.74 -3.82
C ILE A 75 6.68 -34.42 -3.64
N ALA A 76 5.35 -34.46 -3.61
CA ALA A 76 4.54 -33.25 -3.72
C ALA A 76 4.53 -32.33 -2.49
N PRO A 77 4.43 -32.82 -1.23
CA PRO A 77 4.43 -31.94 -0.05
C PRO A 77 5.79 -31.26 0.17
N VAL A 78 6.88 -31.99 -0.06
CA VAL A 78 8.25 -31.45 0.03
C VAL A 78 8.49 -30.40 -1.05
N GLY A 79 7.99 -30.66 -2.27
CA GLY A 79 8.00 -29.68 -3.36
C GLY A 79 7.28 -28.39 -2.98
N ALA A 80 6.08 -28.48 -2.41
CA ALA A 80 5.31 -27.30 -1.98
C ALA A 80 6.02 -26.52 -0.86
N LEU A 81 6.69 -27.21 0.07
CA LEU A 81 7.45 -26.59 1.16
C LEU A 81 8.62 -25.73 0.64
N VAL A 82 9.40 -26.27 -0.31
CA VAL A 82 10.60 -25.61 -0.83
C VAL A 82 10.25 -24.60 -1.93
N PHE A 83 9.38 -24.97 -2.86
CA PHE A 83 9.04 -24.11 -3.99
C PHE A 83 7.94 -23.11 -3.70
N GLY A 84 7.10 -23.31 -2.68
CA GLY A 84 5.99 -22.42 -2.34
C GLY A 84 6.41 -20.98 -2.05
N TRP A 85 7.67 -20.74 -1.65
CA TRP A 85 8.20 -19.41 -1.38
C TRP A 85 8.23 -18.52 -2.63
N VAL A 86 8.53 -19.12 -3.79
CA VAL A 86 8.63 -18.40 -5.07
C VAL A 86 7.28 -17.82 -5.51
N PRO A 87 6.20 -18.60 -5.66
CA PRO A 87 4.90 -18.06 -6.04
C PRO A 87 4.33 -17.12 -4.97
N SER A 88 4.52 -17.39 -3.67
CA SER A 88 4.06 -16.50 -2.60
C SER A 88 4.78 -15.15 -2.62
N GLY A 89 6.12 -15.17 -2.74
CA GLY A 89 6.94 -13.97 -2.83
C GLY A 89 6.65 -13.15 -4.08
N MET A 90 6.55 -13.81 -5.24
CA MET A 90 6.20 -13.16 -6.50
C MET A 90 4.82 -12.50 -6.43
N PHE A 91 3.81 -13.23 -5.96
CA PHE A 91 2.45 -12.72 -5.87
C PHE A 91 2.35 -11.52 -4.91
N CYS A 92 2.81 -11.68 -3.66
CA CYS A 92 2.74 -10.62 -2.65
C CYS A 92 3.60 -9.41 -3.04
N GLY A 93 4.81 -9.64 -3.55
CA GLY A 93 5.70 -8.59 -4.01
C GLY A 93 5.14 -7.79 -5.18
N PHE A 94 4.52 -8.47 -6.15
CA PHE A 94 3.89 -7.83 -7.31
C PHE A 94 2.69 -6.97 -6.91
N VAL A 95 1.77 -7.51 -6.10
CA VAL A 95 0.61 -6.76 -5.59
C VAL A 95 1.07 -5.54 -4.80
N PHE A 96 2.01 -5.74 -3.86
CA PHE A 96 2.56 -4.65 -3.06
C PHE A 96 3.19 -3.56 -3.94
N ALA A 97 4.01 -3.93 -4.93
CA ALA A 97 4.64 -2.99 -5.85
C ALA A 97 3.62 -2.16 -6.64
N ILE A 98 2.58 -2.80 -7.19
CA ILE A 98 1.51 -2.10 -7.92
C ILE A 98 0.82 -1.08 -7.00
N VAL A 99 0.35 -1.53 -5.84
CA VAL A 99 -0.40 -0.68 -4.91
C VAL A 99 0.48 0.48 -4.44
N ARG A 100 1.77 0.24 -4.21
CA ARG A 100 2.74 1.27 -3.82
C ARG A 100 2.93 2.32 -4.93
N ILE A 101 3.14 1.89 -6.17
CA ILE A 101 3.32 2.81 -7.31
C ILE A 101 2.06 3.65 -7.51
N MET A 102 0.87 3.03 -7.45
CA MET A 102 -0.40 3.75 -7.55
C MET A 102 -0.58 4.78 -6.42
N SER A 103 -0.22 4.40 -5.19
CA SER A 103 -0.32 5.28 -4.02
C SER A 103 0.65 6.47 -4.09
N LEU A 104 1.83 6.27 -4.69
CA LEU A 104 2.78 7.36 -4.93
C LEU A 104 2.28 8.32 -6.01
N LYS A 105 1.71 7.80 -7.11
CA LYS A 105 1.13 8.62 -8.18
C LYS A 105 -0.04 9.47 -7.70
N MET A 106 -0.97 8.91 -6.92
CA MET A 106 -2.11 9.67 -6.38
C MET A 106 -1.72 10.75 -5.37
N ARG A 107 -0.47 10.73 -4.86
CA ARG A 107 0.06 11.73 -3.94
C ARG A 107 0.77 12.90 -4.63
N SER A 108 0.80 12.95 -5.97
CA SER A 108 1.31 14.15 -6.64
C SER A 108 0.44 15.34 -6.23
N PRO A 109 1.02 16.39 -5.62
CA PRO A 109 0.27 17.56 -5.18
C PRO A 109 -0.44 18.17 -6.39
N VAL A 110 -1.73 18.48 -6.24
CA VAL A 110 -2.35 19.51 -7.06
C VAL A 110 -1.47 20.74 -6.86
N GLU A 111 -0.70 21.10 -7.89
CA GLU A 111 0.17 22.27 -7.87
C GLU A 111 -0.72 23.46 -7.48
N PRO A 112 -0.56 24.03 -6.28
CA PRO A 112 -1.36 25.19 -5.91
C PRO A 112 -0.91 26.28 -6.86
N ASN A 113 -1.79 26.66 -7.77
CA ASN A 113 -1.58 27.63 -8.82
C ASN A 113 -0.99 28.92 -8.23
N SER A 114 0.33 29.01 -8.12
CA SER A 114 1.03 30.16 -7.55
C SER A 114 0.83 31.42 -8.41
N ALA A 115 0.27 31.27 -9.62
CA ALA A 115 -0.16 32.39 -10.44
C ALA A 115 -1.37 33.13 -9.83
N SER A 116 -2.31 32.46 -9.15
CA SER A 116 -3.47 33.14 -8.57
C SER A 116 -3.16 33.92 -7.29
N LEU A 117 -2.12 33.52 -6.55
CA LEU A 117 -1.67 34.23 -5.35
C LEU A 117 -0.88 35.52 -5.67
N ILE A 118 -0.23 35.58 -6.83
CA ILE A 118 0.48 36.78 -7.28
C ILE A 118 -0.49 37.76 -7.98
N GLU A 119 -1.53 37.25 -8.64
CA GLU A 119 -2.52 38.09 -9.33
C GLU A 119 -3.51 38.79 -8.39
N GLY A 120 -3.76 38.24 -7.18
CA GLY A 120 -4.61 38.87 -6.16
C GLY A 120 -3.93 39.93 -5.27
N VAL A 121 -2.60 40.05 -5.31
CA VAL A 121 -1.83 41.03 -4.49
C VAL A 121 -1.55 42.34 -5.26
N ARG A 122 -1.91 42.40 -6.55
CA ARG A 122 -1.65 43.56 -7.42
C ARG A 122 -2.91 44.39 -7.68
N GLU A 123 -3.75 44.61 -6.67
CA GLU A 123 -4.67 45.76 -6.72
C GLU A 123 -3.90 47.04 -6.34
N PRO A 124 -3.94 48.10 -7.17
CA PRO A 124 -3.15 49.31 -6.96
C PRO A 124 -3.73 50.16 -5.84
N ARG A 125 -2.89 50.44 -4.85
CA ARG A 125 -3.07 51.45 -3.81
C ARG A 125 -2.85 52.85 -4.42
N ASP A 126 -3.71 53.26 -5.33
CA ASP A 126 -3.75 54.62 -5.87
C ASP A 126 -4.96 55.35 -5.28
N GLY A 127 -4.73 56.20 -4.27
CA GLY A 127 -5.76 57.10 -3.78
C GLY A 127 -5.76 57.38 -2.28
N ALA A 128 -4.63 57.75 -1.68
CA ALA A 128 -4.61 58.49 -0.42
C ALA A 128 -3.26 59.20 -0.21
N THR A 129 -2.78 59.91 -1.22
CA THR A 129 -1.77 60.96 -1.07
C THR A 129 -2.48 62.28 -1.27
N GLU A 130 -3.23 62.74 -0.28
CA GLU A 130 -3.67 64.14 -0.17
C GLU A 130 -4.35 64.35 1.20
N ALA A 131 -3.55 64.69 2.21
CA ALA A 131 -3.96 65.56 3.31
C ALA A 131 -2.68 66.04 4.02
N HIS A 132 -2.11 67.06 3.38
CA HIS A 132 -1.13 67.97 3.95
C HIS A 132 -1.52 68.39 5.39
N THR A 133 -0.57 68.21 6.31
CA THR A 133 -0.03 69.28 7.17
C THR A 133 -1.08 70.09 7.94
N ALA A 134 -1.66 69.51 9.00
CA ALA A 134 -2.20 70.28 10.11
C ALA A 134 -1.09 70.46 11.16
N ALA A 135 -0.79 71.71 11.48
CA ALA A 135 0.23 72.14 12.42
C ALA A 135 0.07 71.48 13.80
N ASP A 136 1.17 70.96 14.34
CA ASP A 136 1.28 70.52 15.73
C ASP A 136 1.55 71.75 16.62
N PRO A 137 0.61 72.15 17.50
CA PRO A 137 0.80 73.30 18.39
C PRO A 137 1.76 73.03 19.57
N ASN A 138 2.33 71.84 19.70
CA ASN A 138 3.18 71.48 20.84
C ASN A 138 4.67 71.31 20.51
N ASN A 139 5.16 71.83 19.37
CA ASN A 139 6.59 71.79 19.07
C ASN A 139 7.36 72.90 19.84
N PRO A 140 8.17 72.58 20.87
CA PRO A 140 8.84 73.58 21.70
C PRO A 140 10.10 74.20 21.06
N TYR A 141 10.41 73.87 19.80
CA TYR A 141 11.64 74.32 19.12
C TYR A 141 11.45 75.47 18.11
N SER A 142 10.29 76.16 18.10
CA SER A 142 10.09 77.39 17.31
C SER A 142 10.58 78.64 18.07
N THR A 143 11.88 78.71 18.35
CA THR A 143 12.55 79.93 18.84
C THR A 143 13.79 80.20 18.02
N GLY A 144 13.84 81.34 17.33
CA GLY A 144 15.09 81.85 16.75
C GLY A 144 14.94 82.75 15.54
N SER A 145 15.14 84.06 15.80
CA SER A 145 15.45 85.19 14.88
C SER A 145 14.43 85.63 13.85
#